data_AF-A0A2R6FLJ0-F1
#
_entry.id   AF-A0A2R6FLJ0-F1
#
_cell.length_a   1.000
_cell.length_b   1.000
_cell.length_c   1.000
_cell.angle_alpha   90.00
_cell.angle_beta   90.00
_cell.angle_gamma   90.00
#
_symmetry.space_group_name_H-M   'P 1'
#
loop_
_entity.id
_entity.type
_entity.pdbx_description
1 polymer ?
#
loop_
_entity_poly.entity_id
_entity_poly.type
_entity_poly.pdbx_seq_one_letter_code
_entity_poly.pdbx_strand_id
1 'polypeptide(L)'
;MSLSYPVASDHQLGRLLQIGMVLEEVVEARAYEHHEALDDAVLDEDIVDLLEEAAEESAEHRRRLEALVAELDADPVAYKEIEELVAARYESDTDFDGVLYDQLCNEETAYKFYDDLVAAIEGSDVRFGVDRGRLLSTLREIREEEKEGAEEVTELMEADA
;
A
#
# COMPACT_ATOMS: atom_id res chain seq x y z
N MET A 1 -1.62 11.35 -5.49
CA MET A 1 -1.98 12.64 -4.86
C MET A 1 -0.70 13.18 -4.27
N SER A 2 -0.16 14.32 -4.72
CA SER A 2 1.14 14.76 -4.19
C SER A 2 1.02 15.48 -2.84
N LEU A 3 1.81 15.04 -1.86
CA LEU A 3 1.97 15.72 -0.57
C LEU A 3 2.72 17.05 -0.81
N SER A 4 1.98 18.12 -1.08
CA SER A 4 2.56 19.41 -1.50
C SER A 4 3.31 20.17 -0.39
N TYR A 5 3.43 19.61 0.82
CA TYR A 5 4.02 20.28 1.98
C TYR A 5 4.91 19.32 2.79
N PRO A 6 6.10 19.76 3.24
CA PRO A 6 6.96 18.97 4.12
C PRO A 6 6.24 18.50 5.38
N VAL A 7 6.61 17.34 5.91
CA VAL A 7 6.05 16.80 7.15
C VAL A 7 6.51 17.66 8.34
N ALA A 8 5.59 18.31 9.04
CA ALA A 8 5.90 19.36 10.02
C ALA A 8 5.85 18.89 11.49
N SER A 9 5.46 17.65 11.79
CA SER A 9 5.36 17.13 13.18
C SER A 9 5.25 15.61 13.24
N ASP A 10 5.53 15.02 14.41
CA ASP A 10 5.29 13.59 14.71
C ASP A 10 3.82 13.19 14.54
N HIS A 11 2.89 14.05 14.96
CA HIS A 11 1.47 13.80 14.74
C HIS A 11 1.14 13.71 13.24
N GLN A 12 1.71 14.59 12.41
CA GLN A 12 1.48 14.53 10.97
C GLN A 12 2.13 13.28 10.36
N LEU A 13 3.34 12.92 10.79
CA LEU A 13 4.03 11.72 10.37
C LEU A 13 3.23 10.46 10.73
N GLY A 14 2.76 10.36 11.98
CA GLY A 14 1.94 9.24 12.46
C GLY A 14 0.68 9.07 11.62
N ARG A 15 -0.03 10.16 11.30
CA ARG A 15 -1.19 10.09 10.40
C ARG A 15 -0.85 9.62 8.99
N LEU A 16 0.29 10.02 8.45
CA LEU A 16 0.73 9.57 7.12
C LEU A 16 1.09 8.09 7.14
N LEU A 17 1.81 7.61 8.16
CA LEU A 17 2.11 6.19 8.31
C LEU A 17 0.84 5.35 8.46
N GLN A 18 -0.15 5.85 9.21
CA GLN A 18 -1.47 5.21 9.33
C GLN A 18 -2.22 5.18 7.99
N ILE A 19 -2.11 6.21 7.15
CA ILE A 19 -2.63 6.18 5.78
C ILE A 19 -1.91 5.10 4.96
N GLY A 20 -0.58 4.95 5.10
CA GLY A 20 0.17 3.85 4.49
C GLY A 20 -0.40 2.49 4.90
N MET A 21 -0.55 2.25 6.21
CA MET A 21 -1.13 1.00 6.73
C MET A 21 -2.51 0.67 6.15
N VAL A 22 -3.31 1.70 5.88
CA VAL A 22 -4.63 1.56 5.26
C VAL A 22 -4.52 1.13 3.81
N LEU A 23 -3.61 1.73 3.04
CA LEU A 23 -3.41 1.34 1.64
C LEU A 23 -2.98 -0.12 1.54
N GLU A 24 -2.04 -0.56 2.38
CA GLU A 24 -1.63 -1.96 2.46
C GLU A 24 -2.78 -2.90 2.82
N GLU A 25 -3.65 -2.50 3.76
CA GLU A 25 -4.78 -3.33 4.16
C GLU A 25 -5.80 -3.49 3.03
N VAL A 26 -5.93 -2.46 2.18
CA VAL A 26 -6.77 -2.54 0.97
C VAL A 26 -6.17 -3.51 -0.03
N VAL A 27 -4.87 -3.40 -0.32
CA VAL A 27 -4.18 -4.32 -1.23
C VAL A 27 -4.36 -5.76 -0.75
N GLU A 28 -4.06 -6.03 0.52
CA GLU A 28 -4.20 -7.37 1.13
C GLU A 28 -5.64 -7.89 1.07
N ALA A 29 -6.62 -7.09 1.49
CA ALA A 29 -8.02 -7.52 1.51
C ALA A 29 -8.54 -7.83 0.10
N ARG A 30 -8.12 -7.03 -0.90
CA ARG A 30 -8.54 -7.22 -2.29
C ARG A 30 -7.86 -8.41 -2.94
N ALA A 31 -6.59 -8.64 -2.65
CA ALA A 31 -5.88 -9.83 -3.11
C ALA A 31 -6.58 -11.11 -2.61
N TYR A 32 -6.98 -11.15 -1.34
CA TYR A 32 -7.80 -12.24 -0.81
C TYR A 32 -9.20 -12.33 -1.46
N GLU A 33 -9.90 -11.21 -1.65
CA GLU A 33 -11.21 -11.20 -2.30
C GLU A 33 -11.13 -11.75 -3.73
N HIS A 34 -10.13 -11.33 -4.51
CA HIS A 34 -9.92 -11.82 -5.88
C HIS A 34 -9.55 -13.30 -5.90
N HIS A 35 -8.72 -13.75 -4.96
CA HIS A 35 -8.38 -15.16 -4.79
C HIS A 35 -9.63 -16.00 -4.44
N GLU A 36 -10.54 -15.51 -3.58
CA GLU A 36 -11.77 -16.24 -3.20
C GLU A 36 -12.87 -16.18 -4.27
N ALA A 37 -12.97 -15.09 -5.03
CA ALA A 37 -14.06 -14.85 -5.97
C ALA A 37 -13.92 -15.63 -7.28
N LEU A 38 -12.71 -16.08 -7.62
CA LEU A 38 -12.42 -16.79 -8.86
C LEU A 38 -12.41 -18.31 -8.59
N ASP A 39 -13.18 -19.09 -9.36
CA ASP A 39 -13.17 -20.55 -9.26
C ASP A 39 -11.75 -21.09 -9.59
N ASP A 40 -11.17 -21.95 -8.75
CA ASP A 40 -9.87 -22.65 -8.91
C ASP A 40 -9.65 -23.30 -10.31
N ALA A 41 -10.73 -23.50 -11.08
CA ALA A 41 -10.67 -24.06 -12.43
C ALA A 41 -10.40 -23.02 -13.55
N VAL A 42 -10.32 -21.73 -13.22
CA VAL A 42 -10.26 -20.61 -14.18
C VAL A 42 -9.02 -19.73 -13.99
N LEU A 43 -8.39 -19.72 -12.80
CA LEU A 43 -7.19 -18.92 -12.54
C LEU A 43 -5.94 -19.55 -13.14
N ASP A 44 -5.13 -18.71 -13.79
CA ASP A 44 -3.75 -19.04 -14.11
C ASP A 44 -2.94 -19.12 -12.80
N GLU A 45 -2.01 -20.08 -12.72
CA GLU A 45 -1.14 -20.28 -11.54
C GLU A 45 -0.35 -19.00 -11.25
N ASP A 46 0.09 -18.30 -12.30
CA ASP A 46 0.85 -17.06 -12.18
C ASP A 46 0.04 -15.92 -11.51
N ILE A 47 -1.29 -15.89 -11.67
CA ILE A 47 -2.15 -14.88 -11.04
C ILE A 47 -2.42 -15.23 -9.57
N VAL A 48 -2.58 -16.53 -9.27
CA VAL A 48 -2.74 -16.99 -7.88
C VAL A 48 -1.50 -16.62 -7.07
N ASP A 49 -0.32 -16.97 -7.60
CA ASP A 49 0.96 -16.68 -6.95
C ASP A 49 1.12 -15.17 -6.73
N LEU A 50 0.80 -14.34 -7.75
CA LEU A 50 0.85 -12.88 -7.61
C LEU A 50 -0.07 -12.33 -6.51
N LEU A 51 -1.31 -12.83 -6.41
CA LEU A 51 -2.26 -12.37 -5.39
C LEU A 51 -1.84 -12.82 -3.99
N GLU A 52 -1.32 -14.04 -3.84
CA GLU A 52 -0.77 -14.51 -2.56
C GLU A 52 0.44 -13.67 -2.13
N GLU A 53 1.38 -13.41 -3.04
CA GLU A 53 2.56 -12.59 -2.78
C GLU A 53 2.19 -11.16 -2.38
N ALA A 54 1.28 -10.50 -3.12
CA ALA A 54 0.80 -9.17 -2.78
C ALA A 54 0.14 -9.11 -1.39
N ALA A 55 -0.66 -10.12 -1.03
CA ALA A 55 -1.28 -10.18 0.29
C ALA A 55 -0.25 -10.35 1.41
N GLU A 56 0.74 -11.22 1.23
CA GLU A 56 1.81 -11.45 2.20
C GLU A 56 2.71 -10.23 2.38
N GLU A 57 3.06 -9.58 1.26
CA GLU A 57 3.89 -8.38 1.22
C GLU A 57 3.21 -7.21 1.92
N SER A 58 1.97 -6.86 1.54
CA SER A 58 1.23 -5.78 2.19
C SER A 58 1.03 -6.05 3.69
N ALA A 59 0.77 -7.30 4.09
CA ALA A 59 0.70 -7.65 5.51
C ALA A 59 2.01 -7.38 6.26
N GLU A 60 3.16 -7.58 5.62
CA GLU A 60 4.48 -7.27 6.16
C GLU A 60 4.74 -5.75 6.17
N HIS A 61 4.36 -5.02 5.12
CA HIS A 61 4.41 -3.55 5.09
C HIS A 61 3.64 -2.94 6.27
N ARG A 62 2.41 -3.42 6.53
CA ARG A 62 1.62 -2.99 7.70
C ARG A 62 2.35 -3.19 9.01
N ARG A 63 2.98 -4.36 9.21
CA ARG A 63 3.75 -4.65 10.43
C ARG A 63 4.95 -3.71 10.60
N ARG A 64 5.66 -3.41 9.51
CA ARG A 64 6.79 -2.46 9.52
C ARG A 64 6.32 -1.04 9.86
N LEU A 65 5.19 -0.59 9.30
CA LEU A 65 4.59 0.72 9.58
C LEU A 65 4.04 0.82 11.00
N GLU A 66 3.38 -0.22 11.51
CA GLU A 66 2.88 -0.28 12.88
C GLU A 66 4.01 -0.09 13.89
N ALA A 67 5.17 -0.72 13.63
CA ALA A 67 6.36 -0.53 14.46
C ALA A 67 6.86 0.92 14.48
N LEU A 68 6.79 1.64 13.34
CA LEU A 68 7.15 3.06 13.26
C LEU A 68 6.11 3.94 13.99
N VAL A 69 4.82 3.65 13.83
CA VAL A 69 3.72 4.39 14.50
C VAL A 69 3.80 4.25 16.02
N ALA A 70 4.11 3.06 16.52
CA ALA A 70 4.25 2.79 17.96
C ALA A 70 5.35 3.64 18.62
N GLU A 71 6.38 4.04 17.88
CA GLU A 71 7.45 4.92 18.38
C GLU A 71 7.06 6.41 18.42
N LEU A 72 6.05 6.82 17.65
CA LEU A 72 5.63 8.21 17.51
C LEU A 72 4.55 8.63 18.53
N ASP A 73 4.11 7.72 19.41
CA ASP A 73 3.00 7.92 20.37
C ASP A 73 1.75 8.52 19.69
N ALA A 74 1.49 8.11 18.45
CA ALA A 74 0.37 8.60 17.66
C ALA A 74 -0.92 7.89 18.07
N ASP A 75 -2.02 8.65 18.17
CA ASP A 75 -3.34 8.09 18.47
C ASP A 75 -3.73 7.06 17.39
N PRO A 76 -4.16 5.84 17.77
CA PRO A 76 -4.59 4.85 16.79
C PRO A 76 -5.84 5.33 16.04
N VAL A 77 -5.83 5.18 14.71
CA VAL A 77 -7.00 5.45 13.87
C VAL A 77 -7.95 4.26 13.95
N ALA A 78 -9.25 4.53 14.06
CA ALA A 78 -10.26 3.48 14.14
C ALA A 78 -10.51 2.85 12.76
N TYR A 79 -10.22 1.55 12.66
CA TYR A 79 -10.37 0.68 11.48
C TYR A 79 -11.70 0.81 10.71
N LYS A 80 -12.80 1.18 11.38
CA LYS A 80 -14.12 1.23 10.74
C LYS A 80 -14.31 2.43 9.79
N GLU A 81 -13.58 3.53 10.01
CA GLU A 81 -13.64 4.70 9.11
C GLU A 81 -12.90 4.45 7.78
N ILE A 82 -12.03 3.44 7.77
CA ILE A 82 -11.19 3.06 6.63
C ILE A 82 -11.99 2.25 5.61
N GLU A 83 -12.72 1.22 6.04
CA GLU A 83 -13.63 0.45 5.17
C GLU A 83 -14.60 1.37 4.41
N GLU A 84 -15.15 2.39 5.07
CA GLU A 84 -16.08 3.35 4.44
C GLU A 84 -15.39 4.26 3.40
N LEU A 85 -14.13 4.64 3.64
CA LEU A 85 -13.34 5.44 2.69
C LEU A 85 -12.91 4.65 1.46
N VAL A 86 -12.61 3.36 1.64
CA VAL A 86 -12.25 2.40 0.58
C VAL A 86 -13.47 2.06 -0.27
N ALA A 87 -14.60 1.73 0.37
CA ALA A 87 -15.87 1.44 -0.30
C ALA A 87 -16.41 2.64 -1.10
N ALA A 88 -16.21 3.87 -0.60
CA ALA A 88 -16.65 5.08 -1.32
C ALA A 88 -15.81 5.41 -2.56
N ARG A 89 -14.65 4.77 -2.76
CA ARG A 89 -13.70 5.09 -3.83
C ARG A 89 -13.85 4.20 -5.07
N TYR A 90 -14.41 2.99 -4.99
CA TYR A 90 -14.34 1.99 -6.07
C TYR A 90 -15.61 1.11 -6.26
N GLU A 91 -16.77 1.72 -6.53
CA GLU A 91 -17.82 1.00 -7.27
C GLU A 91 -17.44 0.97 -8.77
N SER A 92 -16.70 -0.03 -9.26
CA SER A 92 -16.69 -0.37 -10.70
C SER A 92 -16.10 -1.75 -11.03
N ASP A 93 -17.01 -2.63 -11.46
CA ASP A 93 -16.91 -3.72 -12.46
C ASP A 93 -15.80 -4.79 -12.34
N THR A 94 -16.20 -5.94 -11.78
CA THR A 94 -15.54 -7.25 -11.79
C THR A 94 -15.69 -7.96 -13.15
N ASP A 95 -14.78 -7.72 -14.09
CA ASP A 95 -14.39 -8.68 -15.13
C ASP A 95 -12.90 -9.05 -14.91
N PHE A 96 -12.38 -10.13 -15.49
CA PHE A 96 -11.01 -10.63 -15.23
C PHE A 96 -9.90 -9.59 -15.50
N ASP A 97 -10.03 -8.76 -16.55
CA ASP A 97 -9.18 -7.58 -16.78
C ASP A 97 -9.24 -6.59 -15.61
N GLY A 98 -10.35 -6.57 -14.89
CA GLY A 98 -10.57 -5.80 -13.67
C GLY A 98 -9.80 -6.32 -12.46
N VAL A 99 -9.32 -7.57 -12.42
CA VAL A 99 -8.51 -8.08 -11.29
C VAL A 99 -7.08 -7.57 -11.39
N LEU A 100 -6.38 -7.84 -12.49
CA LEU A 100 -5.01 -7.33 -12.70
C LEU A 100 -5.01 -5.81 -12.78
N TYR A 101 -6.00 -5.18 -13.44
CA TYR A 101 -6.10 -3.73 -13.46
C TYR A 101 -6.32 -3.13 -12.07
N ASP A 102 -7.16 -3.76 -11.25
CA ASP A 102 -7.39 -3.32 -9.89
C ASP A 102 -6.14 -3.50 -9.02
N GLN A 103 -5.49 -4.65 -9.09
CA GLN A 103 -4.23 -4.91 -8.40
C GLN A 103 -3.19 -3.86 -8.78
N LEU A 104 -2.95 -3.65 -10.09
CA LEU A 104 -2.04 -2.62 -10.60
C LEU A 104 -2.40 -1.23 -10.04
N CYS A 105 -3.69 -0.90 -9.98
CA CYS A 105 -4.13 0.40 -9.48
C CYS A 105 -3.84 0.56 -7.97
N ASN A 106 -3.93 -0.51 -7.19
CA ASN A 106 -3.63 -0.50 -5.76
C ASN A 106 -2.11 -0.36 -5.54
N GLU A 107 -1.29 -1.19 -6.19
CA GLU A 107 0.19 -1.12 -6.17
C GLU A 107 0.68 0.28 -6.57
N GLU A 108 0.22 0.82 -7.71
CA GLU A 108 0.63 2.15 -8.15
C GLU A 108 0.23 3.26 -7.17
N THR A 109 -0.90 3.08 -6.47
CA THR A 109 -1.39 4.08 -5.51
C THR A 109 -0.52 4.10 -4.26
N ALA A 110 -0.18 2.92 -3.74
CA ALA A 110 0.73 2.75 -2.61
C ALA A 110 2.16 3.21 -2.98
N TYR A 111 2.71 2.76 -4.11
CA TYR A 111 4.00 3.25 -4.64
C TYR A 111 4.07 4.78 -4.69
N LYS A 112 3.10 5.43 -5.34
CA LYS A 112 3.07 6.91 -5.44
C LYS A 112 2.95 7.57 -4.06
N PHE A 113 2.17 6.98 -3.16
CA PHE A 113 2.04 7.47 -1.80
C PHE A 113 3.39 7.45 -1.05
N TYR A 114 4.13 6.34 -1.13
CA TYR A 114 5.44 6.24 -0.48
C TYR A 114 6.50 7.14 -1.13
N ASP A 115 6.50 7.28 -2.45
CA ASP A 115 7.37 8.24 -3.15
C ASP A 115 7.14 9.68 -2.64
N ASP A 116 5.87 10.10 -2.57
CA ASP A 116 5.49 11.41 -2.04
C ASP A 116 5.83 11.56 -0.55
N LEU A 117 5.65 10.51 0.26
CA LEU A 117 5.95 10.53 1.70
C LEU A 117 7.45 10.64 1.97
N VAL A 118 8.26 9.84 1.27
CA VAL A 118 9.73 9.90 1.34
C VAL A 118 10.20 11.30 0.98
N ALA A 119 9.73 11.86 -0.14
CA ALA A 119 10.08 13.22 -0.56
C ALA A 119 9.67 14.28 0.48
N ALA A 120 8.48 14.16 1.08
CA ALA A 120 7.99 15.09 2.10
C ALA A 120 8.79 15.01 3.42
N ILE A 121 9.29 13.84 3.79
CA ILE A 121 10.16 13.64 4.96
C ILE A 121 11.57 14.19 4.67
N GLU A 122 12.13 13.92 3.49
CA GLU A 122 13.43 14.45 3.06
C GLU A 122 13.44 15.97 3.03
N GLY A 123 12.37 16.59 2.52
CA GLY A 123 12.19 18.04 2.50
C GLY A 123 11.89 18.67 3.87
N SER A 124 11.76 17.88 4.94
CA SER A 124 11.49 18.38 6.29
C SER A 124 12.77 18.64 7.08
N ASP A 125 12.80 19.78 7.77
CA ASP A 125 13.83 20.14 8.76
C ASP A 125 13.46 19.73 10.20
N VAL A 126 12.31 19.06 10.38
CA VAL A 126 11.81 18.65 11.70
C VAL A 126 12.61 17.44 12.22
N ARG A 127 12.85 17.45 13.54
CA ARG A 127 13.34 16.27 14.25
C ARG A 127 12.14 15.46 14.72
N PHE A 128 11.99 14.26 14.16
CA PHE A 128 10.96 13.32 14.55
C PHE A 128 11.35 12.57 15.83
N GLY A 129 10.35 12.03 16.53
CA GLY A 129 10.52 11.14 17.66
C GLY A 129 11.16 9.79 17.30
N VAL A 130 11.07 9.40 16.02
CA VAL A 130 11.67 8.19 15.44
C VAL A 130 13.04 8.49 14.79
N ASP A 131 13.91 7.48 14.71
CA ASP A 131 15.16 7.59 13.94
C ASP A 131 14.86 7.82 12.45
N ARG A 132 15.30 8.96 11.93
CA ARG A 132 15.05 9.37 10.54
C ARG A 132 15.72 8.43 9.53
N GLY A 133 16.87 7.84 9.87
CA GLY A 133 17.57 6.91 8.99
C GLY A 133 16.78 5.62 8.80
N ARG A 134 16.33 5.03 9.91
CA ARG A 134 15.44 3.86 9.91
C ARG A 134 14.12 4.15 9.22
N LEU A 135 13.45 5.27 9.54
CA LEU A 135 12.21 5.67 8.89
C LEU A 135 12.35 5.73 7.36
N LEU A 136 13.38 6.41 6.86
CA LEU A 136 13.61 6.54 5.43
C LEU A 136 14.09 5.24 4.77
N SER A 137 14.79 4.36 5.50
CA SER A 137 15.16 3.03 4.97
C SER A 137 13.89 2.21 4.75
N THR A 138 13.08 2.05 5.79
CA THR A 138 11.84 1.25 5.74
C THR A 138 10.87 1.76 4.69
N LEU A 139 10.64 3.08 4.60
CA LEU A 139 9.72 3.62 3.60
C LEU A 139 10.24 3.50 2.16
N ARG A 140 11.56 3.47 1.95
CA ARG A 140 12.13 3.28 0.62
C ARG A 140 12.15 1.81 0.20
N GLU A 141 12.34 0.91 1.16
CA GLU A 141 12.20 -0.54 0.95
C GLU A 141 10.77 -0.84 0.49
N ILE A 142 9.76 -0.41 1.27
CA ILE A 142 8.35 -0.55 0.89
C ILE A 142 8.08 0.09 -0.47
N ARG A 143 8.54 1.32 -0.72
CA ARG A 143 8.37 1.97 -2.03
C ARG A 143 8.93 1.15 -3.20
N GLU A 144 10.05 0.46 -3.03
CA GLU A 144 10.61 -0.34 -4.12
C GLU A 144 9.87 -1.66 -4.27
N GLU A 145 9.50 -2.32 -3.17
CA GLU A 145 8.62 -3.51 -3.14
C GLU A 145 7.31 -3.22 -3.92
N GLU A 146 6.59 -2.14 -3.59
CA GLU A 146 5.35 -1.71 -4.29
C GLU A 146 5.57 -1.36 -5.78
N LYS A 147 6.79 -0.91 -6.14
CA LYS A 147 7.14 -0.63 -7.52
C LYS A 147 7.39 -1.92 -8.29
N GLU A 148 8.06 -2.88 -7.66
CA GLU A 148 8.30 -4.22 -8.20
C GLU A 148 6.95 -4.93 -8.39
N GLY A 149 6.04 -4.90 -7.41
CA GLY A 149 4.68 -5.43 -7.55
C GLY A 149 3.89 -4.83 -8.72
N ALA A 150 3.94 -3.50 -8.90
CA ALA A 150 3.31 -2.85 -10.05
C ALA A 150 3.94 -3.27 -11.40
N GLU A 151 5.25 -3.49 -11.44
CA GLU A 151 5.98 -3.98 -12.62
C GLU A 151 5.57 -5.41 -12.95
N GLU A 152 5.49 -6.30 -11.94
CA GLU A 152 5.07 -7.70 -12.09
C GLU A 152 3.64 -7.83 -12.62
N VAL A 153 2.69 -7.07 -12.08
CA VAL A 153 1.31 -7.06 -12.59
C VAL A 153 1.29 -6.61 -14.06
N THR A 154 2.08 -5.58 -14.41
CA THR A 154 2.16 -5.08 -15.79
C THR A 154 2.72 -6.15 -16.73
N GLU A 155 3.75 -6.89 -16.31
CA GLU A 155 4.34 -7.97 -17.10
C GLU A 155 3.33 -9.10 -17.35
N LEU A 156 2.53 -9.49 -16.36
CA LEU A 156 1.45 -10.47 -16.56
C LEU A 156 0.36 -9.96 -17.51
N MET A 157 -0.07 -8.70 -17.37
CA MET A 157 -1.03 -8.09 -18.29
C MET A 157 -0.53 -8.06 -19.74
N GLU A 158 0.77 -7.88 -19.97
CA GLU A 158 1.38 -7.93 -21.30
C GLU A 158 1.53 -9.36 -21.84
N ALA A 159 1.72 -10.35 -20.96
CA ALA A 159 1.83 -11.76 -21.33
C ALA A 159 0.49 -12.37 -21.77
N ASP A 160 -0.62 -11.90 -21.18
CA ASP A 160 -1.99 -12.33 -21.48
C ASP A 160 -2.66 -11.58 -22.65
N ALA A 161 -2.00 -10.57 -23.24
CA ALA A 161 -2.50 -9.71 -24.33
C ALA A 161 -2.31 -10.25 -25.77
#